data_AF-A0A2V8L0W8-F1
#
_entry.id   AF-A0A2V8L0W8-F1
#
_cell.length_a   1.000
_cell.length_b   1.000
_cell.length_c   1.000
_cell.angle_alpha   90.00
_cell.angle_beta   90.00
_cell.angle_gamma   90.00
#
_symmetry.space_group_name_H-M   'P 1'
#
loop_
_entity.id
_entity.type
_entity.pdbx_description
1 polymer ?
#
loop_
_entity_poly.entity_id
_entity_poly.type
_entity_poly.pdbx_seq_one_letter_code
_entity_poly.pdbx_strand_id
1 'polypeptide(L)'
;MTSKTKPKKRKKMNKQAMWLVLGSAGALALIAWIFIGGGGQQLTASGAKLVHTMDPNYFSKDPKARAAYEVAKDMPEVLAELPCFCGCMTALGHESNLFC
;
A
#
# COMPACT_ATOMS: atom_id res chain seq x y z
N MET A 1 -33.43 -48.56 13.93
CA MET A 1 -32.89 -47.70 14.99
C MET A 1 -33.02 -46.24 14.55
N THR A 2 -34.03 -45.51 15.03
CA THR A 2 -34.27 -44.11 14.62
C THR A 2 -33.56 -43.14 15.57
N SER A 3 -32.51 -42.48 15.07
CA SER A 3 -31.77 -41.43 15.78
C SER A 3 -32.64 -40.17 15.92
N LYS A 4 -32.93 -39.76 17.16
CA LYS A 4 -33.58 -38.48 17.46
C LYS A 4 -32.53 -37.40 17.70
N THR A 5 -32.33 -36.50 16.74
CA THR A 5 -31.55 -35.28 16.93
C THR A 5 -32.34 -34.26 17.77
N LYS A 6 -31.81 -33.88 18.94
CA LYS A 6 -32.41 -32.86 19.81
C LYS A 6 -32.22 -31.45 19.23
N PRO A 7 -33.21 -30.55 19.33
CA PRO A 7 -33.07 -29.18 18.85
C PRO A 7 -32.16 -28.36 19.79
N LYS A 8 -31.14 -27.69 19.23
CA LYS A 8 -30.28 -26.75 19.99
C LYS A 8 -31.11 -25.55 20.46
N LYS A 9 -31.26 -25.40 21.78
CA LYS A 9 -31.85 -24.21 22.42
C LYS A 9 -31.02 -22.96 22.09
N ARG A 10 -31.62 -21.99 21.39
CA ARG A 10 -31.06 -20.64 21.24
C ARG A 10 -31.05 -19.95 22.61
N LYS A 11 -29.86 -19.65 23.11
CA LYS A 11 -29.65 -18.96 24.39
C LYS A 11 -30.06 -17.49 24.21
N LYS A 12 -31.03 -17.02 25.01
CA LYS A 12 -31.52 -15.64 24.96
C LYS A 12 -30.40 -14.71 25.42
N MET A 13 -29.88 -13.89 24.50
CA MET A 13 -28.75 -13.00 24.77
C MET A 13 -29.21 -11.85 25.67
N ASN A 14 -28.47 -11.57 26.75
CA ASN A 14 -28.79 -10.48 27.67
C ASN A 14 -28.58 -9.13 26.96
N LYS A 15 -29.37 -8.10 27.31
CA LYS A 15 -29.26 -6.75 26.73
C LYS A 15 -27.83 -6.22 26.80
N GLN A 16 -27.10 -6.46 27.89
CA GLN A 16 -25.69 -6.05 27.98
C GLN A 16 -24.76 -6.74 26.98
N ALA A 17 -24.97 -8.04 26.71
CA ALA A 17 -24.23 -8.76 25.68
C ALA A 17 -24.61 -8.25 24.28
N MET A 18 -25.85 -7.82 24.07
CA MET A 18 -26.29 -7.19 22.83
C MET A 18 -25.64 -5.80 22.61
N TRP A 19 -25.49 -4.99 23.67
CA TRP A 19 -24.80 -3.70 23.61
C TRP A 19 -23.29 -3.85 23.38
N LEU A 20 -22.64 -4.84 23.99
CA LEU A 20 -21.21 -5.12 23.78
C LEU A 20 -20.90 -5.53 22.33
N VAL A 21 -21.77 -6.35 21.70
CA VAL A 21 -21.60 -6.78 20.30
C VAL A 21 -21.82 -5.61 19.33
N LEU A 22 -22.76 -4.71 19.62
CA LEU A 22 -23.00 -3.54 18.78
C LEU A 22 -21.84 -2.53 18.83
N GLY A 23 -21.26 -2.33 20.01
CA GLY A 23 -20.08 -1.45 20.19
C GLY A 23 -18.82 -2.00 19.52
N SER A 24 -18.56 -3.32 19.61
CA SER A 24 -17.38 -3.93 19.00
C SER A 24 -17.43 -3.93 17.48
N ALA A 25 -18.61 -4.11 16.87
CA ALA A 25 -18.79 -4.03 15.43
C ALA A 25 -18.45 -2.63 14.87
N GLY A 26 -18.83 -1.57 15.57
CA GLY A 26 -18.49 -0.19 15.16
C GLY A 26 -17.00 0.11 15.24
N ALA A 27 -16.33 -0.33 16.31
CA ALA A 27 -14.88 -0.17 16.46
C ALA A 27 -14.10 -0.92 15.37
N LEU A 28 -14.50 -2.15 15.03
CA LEU A 28 -13.87 -2.93 13.96
C LEU A 28 -14.06 -2.28 12.58
N ALA A 29 -15.22 -1.68 12.31
CA ALA A 29 -15.47 -0.97 11.06
C ALA A 29 -14.59 0.29 10.91
N LEU A 30 -14.39 1.05 11.99
CA LEU A 30 -13.49 2.21 12.00
C LEU A 30 -12.02 1.82 11.77
N ILE A 31 -11.58 0.75 12.43
CA ILE A 31 -10.24 0.18 12.22
C ILE A 31 -10.09 -0.25 10.76
N ALA A 32 -11.05 -1.00 10.21
CA ALA A 32 -11.02 -1.40 8.80
C ALA A 32 -10.95 -0.20 7.84
N TRP A 33 -11.66 0.90 8.11
CA TRP A 33 -11.60 2.10 7.26
C TRP A 33 -10.22 2.77 7.29
N ILE A 34 -9.56 2.82 8.45
CA ILE A 34 -8.20 3.37 8.58
C ILE A 34 -7.18 2.50 7.83
N PHE A 35 -7.26 1.18 7.98
CA PHE A 35 -6.26 0.26 7.41
C PHE A 35 -6.52 -0.13 5.95
N ILE A 36 -7.76 -0.06 5.47
CA ILE A 36 -8.15 -0.49 4.10
C ILE A 36 -8.51 0.70 3.21
N GLY A 37 -9.08 1.79 3.76
CA GLY A 37 -9.54 2.94 2.97
C GLY A 37 -8.60 4.14 2.90
N GLY A 38 -7.56 4.19 3.74
CA GLY A 38 -6.64 5.32 3.83
C GLY A 38 -5.28 5.04 3.19
N GLY A 39 -5.17 5.20 1.86
CA GLY A 39 -3.87 5.31 1.19
C GLY A 39 -3.59 4.17 0.21
N GLY A 40 -4.16 4.29 -0.99
CA GLY A 40 -3.66 3.54 -2.14
C GLY A 40 -2.23 3.98 -2.45
N GLN A 41 -1.25 3.24 -1.95
CA GLN A 41 0.10 3.33 -2.49
C GLN A 41 0.03 2.82 -3.93
N GLN A 42 0.36 3.69 -4.88
CA GLN A 42 0.53 3.29 -6.26
C GLN A 42 1.74 2.37 -6.31
N LEU A 43 1.46 1.08 -6.48
CA LEU A 43 2.46 0.05 -6.66
C LEU A 43 2.67 -0.11 -8.18
N THR A 44 3.91 -0.27 -8.61
CA THR A 44 4.22 -0.68 -9.99
C THR A 44 3.65 -2.08 -10.25
N ALA A 45 3.62 -2.52 -11.52
CA ALA A 45 3.23 -3.90 -11.87
C ALA A 45 4.10 -4.97 -11.17
N SER A 46 5.32 -4.60 -10.74
CA SER A 46 6.23 -5.44 -9.96
C SER A 46 6.01 -5.37 -8.44
N GLY A 47 5.06 -4.57 -7.95
CA GLY A 47 4.81 -4.39 -6.52
C GLY A 47 5.76 -3.42 -5.82
N ALA A 48 6.58 -2.67 -6.56
CA ALA A 48 7.43 -1.63 -6.00
C ALA A 48 6.59 -0.38 -5.69
N LYS A 49 6.80 0.22 -4.52
CA LYS A 49 6.19 1.52 -4.18
C LYS A 49 6.69 2.56 -5.18
N LEU A 50 5.81 3.27 -5.90
CA LEU A 50 6.23 4.44 -6.68
C LEU A 50 6.83 5.47 -5.72
N VAL A 51 8.15 5.61 -5.74
CA VAL A 51 8.84 6.70 -5.07
C VAL A 51 9.12 7.79 -6.09
N HIS A 52 9.00 9.03 -5.64
CA HIS A 52 9.26 10.23 -6.42
C HIS A 52 10.65 10.21 -7.04
N THR A 53 10.73 10.39 -8.36
CA THR A 53 11.95 10.86 -9.00
C THR A 53 12.32 12.25 -8.48
N MET A 54 13.60 12.60 -8.57
CA MET A 54 14.11 13.90 -8.08
C MET A 54 13.45 15.07 -8.83
N ASP A 55 13.10 16.14 -8.10
CA ASP A 55 12.48 17.34 -8.70
C ASP A 55 13.42 17.96 -9.76
N PRO A 56 12.97 18.12 -11.02
CA PRO A 56 13.77 18.72 -12.08
C PRO A 56 14.34 20.11 -11.74
N ASN A 57 13.70 20.86 -10.84
CA ASN A 57 14.15 22.19 -10.42
C ASN A 57 15.49 22.19 -9.69
N TYR A 58 15.90 21.06 -9.09
CA TYR A 58 17.26 20.90 -8.55
C TYR A 58 18.34 21.10 -9.62
N PHE A 59 18.01 20.88 -10.89
CA PHE A 59 18.89 20.99 -12.05
C PHE A 59 18.65 22.28 -12.85
N SER A 60 18.09 23.32 -12.24
CA SER A 60 17.80 24.60 -12.91
C SER A 60 19.00 25.24 -13.63
N LYS A 61 20.23 24.94 -13.21
CA LYS A 61 21.49 25.41 -13.82
C LYS A 61 22.01 24.52 -14.96
N ASP A 62 21.46 23.33 -15.14
CA ASP A 62 21.81 22.40 -16.22
C ASP A 62 20.52 22.01 -17.00
N PRO A 63 20.26 22.67 -18.13
CA PRO A 63 19.05 22.42 -18.92
C PRO A 63 18.93 20.97 -19.41
N LYS A 64 20.04 20.27 -19.64
CA LYS A 64 20.01 18.88 -20.11
C LYS A 64 19.64 17.95 -18.97
N ALA A 65 20.26 18.13 -17.81
CA ALA A 65 19.91 17.36 -16.61
C ALA A 65 18.45 17.59 -16.22
N ARG A 66 17.99 18.85 -16.20
CA ARG A 66 16.58 19.18 -15.93
C ARG A 66 15.63 18.44 -16.89
N ALA A 67 15.90 18.45 -18.19
CA ALA A 67 15.07 17.76 -19.16
C ALA A 67 15.05 16.24 -18.93
N ALA A 68 16.19 15.63 -18.59
CA ALA A 68 16.26 14.20 -18.28
C ALA A 68 15.42 13.85 -17.04
N TYR A 69 15.45 14.68 -15.99
CA TYR A 69 14.66 14.46 -14.79
C TYR A 69 13.16 14.76 -14.99
N GLU A 70 12.79 15.64 -15.92
CA GLU A 70 11.37 15.82 -16.30
C GLU A 70 10.84 14.54 -16.96
N VAL A 71 11.58 13.98 -17.90
CA VAL A 71 11.23 12.70 -18.55
C VAL A 71 11.17 11.56 -17.53
N ALA A 72 12.10 11.52 -16.58
CA ALA A 72 12.10 10.56 -15.49
C ALA A 72 10.82 10.63 -14.65
N LYS A 73 10.38 11.84 -14.32
CA LYS A 73 9.14 12.11 -13.60
C LYS A 73 7.89 11.74 -14.39
N ASP A 74 7.90 11.94 -15.70
CA ASP A 74 6.75 11.66 -16.57
C ASP A 74 6.58 10.15 -16.85
N MET A 75 7.64 9.34 -16.75
CA MET A 75 7.62 7.91 -17.06
C MET A 75 8.32 7.04 -16.00
N PRO A 76 7.84 7.02 -14.74
CA PRO A 76 8.46 6.27 -13.64
C PRO A 76 8.48 4.76 -13.86
N GLU A 77 7.53 4.21 -14.62
CA GLU A 77 7.45 2.79 -14.96
C GLU A 77 8.66 2.32 -15.79
N VAL A 78 9.16 3.16 -16.70
CA VAL A 78 10.35 2.84 -17.49
C VAL A 78 11.57 2.72 -16.56
N LEU A 79 11.70 3.64 -15.60
CA LEU A 79 12.78 3.60 -14.61
C LEU A 79 12.68 2.38 -13.68
N ALA A 80 11.47 1.89 -13.43
CA ALA A 80 11.25 0.68 -12.64
C ALA A 80 11.76 -0.58 -13.34
N GLU A 81 11.74 -0.62 -14.67
CA GLU A 81 12.26 -1.73 -15.49
C GLU A 81 13.78 -1.65 -15.71
N LEU A 82 14.37 -0.46 -15.56
CA LEU A 82 15.80 -0.25 -15.80
C LEU A 82 16.63 -0.54 -14.53
N PRO A 83 17.60 -1.48 -14.59
CA PRO A 83 18.47 -1.80 -13.45
C PRO A 83 19.43 -0.64 -13.10
N CYS A 84 19.75 -0.45 -11.81
CA CYS A 84 20.82 0.48 -11.42
C CYS A 84 22.20 -0.12 -11.65
N PHE A 85 22.98 0.58 -12.47
CA PHE A 85 24.42 0.32 -12.65
C PHE A 85 25.30 1.34 -11.93
N CYS A 86 24.67 2.19 -11.11
CA CYS A 86 25.29 3.22 -10.32
C CYS A 86 26.11 2.69 -9.12
N GLY A 87 26.00 1.38 -8.81
CA GLY A 87 26.60 0.76 -7.62
C GLY A 87 25.76 0.94 -6.34
N CYS A 88 24.73 1.79 -6.37
CA CYS A 88 23.81 1.97 -5.25
C CYS A 88 22.99 0.72 -4.93
N MET A 89 22.83 -0.21 -5.89
CA MET A 89 22.15 -1.48 -5.62
C MET A 89 22.83 -2.26 -4.48
N THR A 90 24.16 -2.29 -4.44
CA THR A 90 24.90 -2.99 -3.37
C THR A 90 25.12 -2.12 -2.14
N ALA A 91 25.25 -0.79 -2.30
CA ALA A 91 25.55 0.11 -1.20
C ALA A 91 24.31 0.59 -0.41
N LEU A 92 23.18 0.77 -1.10
CA LEU A 92 21.93 1.36 -0.56
C LEU A 92 20.71 0.43 -0.69
N GLY A 93 20.82 -0.68 -1.42
CA GLY A 93 19.73 -1.65 -1.60
C GLY A 93 18.69 -1.25 -2.63
N HIS A 94 19.01 -0.34 -3.56
CA HIS A 94 18.09 0.08 -4.63
C HIS A 94 17.99 -0.98 -5.73
N GLU A 95 16.78 -1.36 -6.13
CA GLU A 95 16.58 -2.43 -7.12
C GLU A 95 16.60 -1.94 -8.57
N SER A 96 16.22 -0.67 -8.80
CA SER A 96 16.10 -0.09 -10.13
C SER A 96 16.43 1.40 -10.15
N ASN A 97 16.49 1.98 -11.33
CA ASN A 97 16.72 3.42 -11.52
C ASN A 97 15.58 4.29 -10.96
N LEU A 98 14.41 3.71 -10.66
CA LEU A 98 13.31 4.45 -10.02
C LEU A 98 13.71 5.01 -8.65
N PHE A 99 14.62 4.32 -7.96
CA PHE A 99 15.08 4.70 -6.63
C PHE A 99 16.39 5.50 -6.67
N CYS A 100 16.92 5.78 -7.86
CA CYS A 100 18.22 6.43 -8.03
C CYS A 100 18.17 7.95 -7.81
#